data_AF-A0A5A7SJG0-F1
#
_entry.id   AF-A0A5A7SJG0-F1
#
_cell.length_a   1.000
_cell.length_b   1.000
_cell.length_c   1.000
_cell.angle_alpha   90.00
_cell.angle_beta   90.00
_cell.angle_gamma   90.00
#
_symmetry.space_group_name_H-M   'P 1'
#
loop_
_entity.id
_entity.type
_entity.pdbx_description
1 polymer ?
#
loop_
_entity_poly.entity_id
_entity_poly.type
_entity_poly.pdbx_seq_one_letter_code
_entity_poly.pdbx_strand_id
1 'polypeptide(L)'
;MVVSTTAVLVQTGADAIPFKSAFKDVIFGRSSTLSIERPLGNFIHSLDEDADSVLVHFKICCPNIEEDTRIYVIGSSSKLGQWKVQNGIKLSHAGDSIWHGDCILQFSDFPLKYPFLLFSFTIGTISYYCKYGKAGVISSEFGQNRDLLLDASNFPPRYISLSDGMLRDLPWRGSGVAIPMFSVRSDDDLGVGEFLDLKLLVDWAVESGLHLVQLLPVNDTSVHGMWWDSYPYR
;
A
#
# COMPACT_ATOMS: atom_id res chain seq x y z
N MET A 1 2.19 21.04 19.75
CA MET A 1 1.97 21.37 18.33
C MET A 1 2.10 20.07 17.54
N VAL A 2 1.04 19.62 16.89
CA VAL A 2 1.05 18.42 16.03
C VAL A 2 1.54 18.88 14.66
N VAL A 3 2.75 18.47 14.27
CA VAL A 3 3.24 18.72 12.91
C VAL A 3 2.92 17.46 12.11
N SER A 4 1.80 17.51 11.39
CA SER A 4 1.48 16.51 10.38
C SER A 4 2.25 16.88 9.11
N THR A 5 3.48 16.37 8.99
CA THR A 5 4.22 16.49 7.73
C THR A 5 3.63 15.48 6.76
N THR A 6 2.57 15.88 6.06
CA THR A 6 2.09 15.15 4.90
C THR A 6 3.12 15.35 3.80
N ALA A 7 4.05 14.41 3.65
CA ALA A 7 4.82 14.30 2.42
C ALA A 7 3.81 13.97 1.31
N VAL A 8 3.30 15.00 0.63
CA VAL A 8 2.46 14.84 -0.55
C VAL A 8 3.38 14.34 -1.67
N LEU A 9 3.62 13.02 -1.67
CA LEU A 9 4.05 12.33 -2.87
C LEU A 9 2.92 12.55 -3.88
N VAL A 10 3.22 13.30 -4.94
CA VAL A 10 2.33 13.49 -6.08
C VAL A 10 1.99 12.10 -6.62
N GLN A 11 0.83 11.58 -6.23
CA GLN A 11 0.32 10.31 -6.75
C GLN A 11 -0.03 10.52 -8.21
N THR A 12 0.69 9.83 -9.09
CA THR A 12 0.27 9.72 -10.49
C THR A 12 -1.00 8.86 -10.54
N GLY A 13 -1.84 9.02 -11.57
CA GLY A 13 -3.09 8.25 -11.69
C GLY A 13 -2.90 6.73 -11.66
N ALA A 14 -1.69 6.23 -11.98
CA ALA A 14 -1.32 4.82 -11.87
C ALA A 14 -1.10 4.38 -10.41
N ASP A 15 -0.56 5.26 -9.56
CA ASP A 15 -0.30 4.98 -8.14
C ASP A 15 -1.59 4.86 -7.31
N ALA A 16 -2.71 5.36 -7.85
CA ALA A 16 -4.03 5.28 -7.24
C ALA A 16 -4.77 3.96 -7.55
N ILE A 17 -4.35 3.21 -8.56
CA ILE A 17 -5.04 1.97 -9.02
C ILE A 17 -5.13 0.92 -7.90
N PRO A 18 -4.05 0.65 -7.13
CA PRO A 18 -4.10 -0.32 -6.03
C PRO A 18 -5.06 0.05 -4.89
N PHE A 19 -5.50 1.32 -4.80
CA PHE A 19 -6.48 1.77 -3.81
C PHE A 19 -7.94 1.53 -4.24
N LYS A 20 -8.17 1.18 -5.52
CA LYS A 20 -9.53 0.85 -5.98
C LYS A 20 -9.94 -0.51 -5.42
N SER A 21 -11.23 -0.66 -5.12
CA SER A 21 -11.82 -1.91 -4.59
C SER A 21 -11.49 -3.14 -5.46
N ALA A 22 -11.45 -2.99 -6.78
CA ALA A 22 -11.06 -4.07 -7.69
C ALA A 22 -9.65 -4.64 -7.40
N PHE A 23 -8.72 -3.79 -6.96
CA PHE A 23 -7.39 -4.25 -6.58
C PHE A 23 -7.33 -4.60 -5.10
N LYS A 24 -7.74 -3.67 -4.24
CA LYS A 24 -7.67 -3.82 -2.79
C LYS A 24 -8.48 -5.02 -2.27
N ASP A 25 -9.72 -5.16 -2.71
CA ASP A 25 -10.67 -6.11 -2.13
C ASP A 25 -10.71 -7.42 -2.93
N VAL A 26 -10.50 -7.38 -4.25
CA VAL A 26 -10.61 -8.57 -5.11
C VAL A 26 -9.26 -9.21 -5.39
N ILE A 27 -8.28 -8.45 -5.91
CA ILE A 27 -6.96 -9.00 -6.27
C ILE A 27 -6.11 -9.25 -5.03
N PHE A 28 -6.05 -8.28 -4.12
CA PHE A 28 -5.23 -8.33 -2.90
C PHE A 28 -6.01 -8.78 -1.66
N GLY A 29 -7.34 -8.69 -1.68
CA GLY A 29 -8.20 -8.97 -0.53
C GLY A 29 -8.41 -10.45 -0.21
N ARG A 30 -7.49 -11.33 -0.64
CA ARG A 30 -7.56 -12.76 -0.32
C ARG A 30 -7.32 -12.97 1.17
N SER A 31 -8.41 -13.12 1.91
CA SER A 31 -8.56 -13.72 3.25
C SER A 31 -7.34 -13.64 4.18
N SER A 32 -6.69 -12.48 4.31
CA SER A 32 -5.77 -12.31 5.42
C SER A 32 -6.63 -12.18 6.67
N THR A 33 -6.70 -13.24 7.48
CA THR A 33 -7.13 -13.19 8.87
C THR A 33 -6.08 -12.47 9.72
N LEU A 34 -5.59 -11.31 9.26
CA LEU A 34 -4.77 -10.43 10.05
C LEU A 34 -5.70 -9.81 11.08
N SER A 35 -5.71 -10.40 12.27
CA SER A 35 -6.33 -9.80 13.44
C SER A 35 -5.88 -8.35 13.53
N ILE A 36 -6.83 -7.44 13.71
CA ILE A 36 -6.53 -6.02 13.96
C ILE A 36 -5.64 -5.99 15.20
N GLU A 37 -4.35 -5.78 15.00
CA GLU A 37 -3.38 -5.58 16.07
C GLU A 37 -3.46 -4.09 16.39
N ARG A 38 -4.31 -3.72 17.36
CA ARG A 38 -4.32 -2.36 17.93
C ARG A 38 -3.37 -2.32 19.12
N PRO A 39 -2.14 -1.80 18.99
CA PRO A 39 -1.44 -1.29 20.16
C PRO A 39 -2.07 0.05 20.52
N LEU A 40 -3.24 0.02 21.19
CA LEU A 40 -3.83 1.21 21.78
C LEU A 40 -3.12 1.53 23.11
N GLY A 41 -2.24 2.52 23.07
CA GLY A 41 -2.23 3.58 24.08
C GLY A 41 -1.44 3.36 25.38
N ASN A 42 -0.11 3.22 25.30
CA ASN A 42 0.76 3.39 26.49
C ASN A 42 1.85 4.48 26.36
N PHE A 43 2.00 5.17 25.22
CA PHE A 43 3.13 6.10 25.01
C PHE A 43 2.90 7.53 25.50
N ILE A 44 1.66 7.90 25.84
CA ILE A 44 1.36 9.27 26.33
C ILE A 44 1.95 9.48 27.73
N HIS A 45 1.99 8.42 28.57
CA HIS A 45 2.57 8.52 29.91
C HIS A 45 4.10 8.61 29.92
N SER A 46 4.80 8.14 28.88
CA SER A 46 6.27 8.16 28.81
C SER A 46 6.87 9.42 28.18
N LEU A 47 6.04 10.32 27.64
CA LEU A 47 6.51 11.59 27.06
C LEU A 47 6.68 12.69 28.12
N ASP A 48 6.16 12.48 29.34
CA ASP A 48 6.22 13.48 30.42
C ASP A 48 7.59 13.51 31.14
N GLU A 49 8.48 12.54 30.92
CA GLU A 49 9.77 12.45 31.62
C GLU A 49 10.95 13.09 30.85
N ASP A 50 10.89 13.20 29.51
CA ASP A 50 12.02 13.71 28.68
C ASP A 50 11.58 14.79 27.68
N ALA A 51 12.00 16.04 27.90
CA ALA A 51 11.68 17.19 27.05
C ALA A 51 12.24 17.10 25.61
N ASP A 52 13.25 16.24 25.40
CA ASP A 52 13.96 16.06 24.12
C ASP A 52 13.49 14.83 23.32
N SER A 53 12.33 14.29 23.68
CA SER A 53 11.73 13.14 23.02
C SER A 53 10.58 13.54 22.09
N VAL A 54 10.47 12.85 20.96
CA VAL A 54 9.38 13.01 20.00
C VAL A 54 8.75 11.67 19.68
N LEU A 55 7.42 11.61 19.75
CA LEU A 55 6.66 10.44 19.32
C LEU A 55 6.44 10.52 17.81
N VAL A 56 6.93 9.53 17.09
CA VAL A 56 6.77 9.37 15.64
C VAL A 56 5.81 8.21 15.37
N HIS A 57 4.69 8.54 14.75
CA HIS A 57 3.69 7.59 14.27
C HIS A 57 3.94 7.31 12.79
N PHE A 58 4.34 6.08 12.46
CA PHE A 58 4.49 5.61 11.08
C PHE A 58 3.18 5.02 10.60
N LYS A 59 2.74 5.43 9.41
CA LYS A 59 1.54 4.92 8.75
C LYS A 59 1.85 4.66 7.28
N ILE A 60 1.65 3.42 6.84
CA ILE A 60 1.85 3.00 5.45
C ILE A 60 0.72 2.08 4.97
N CYS A 61 0.37 2.17 3.69
CA CYS A 61 -0.55 1.27 3.01
C CYS A 61 0.25 0.17 2.30
N CYS A 62 -0.08 -1.09 2.57
CA CYS A 62 0.50 -2.24 1.92
C CYS A 62 -0.60 -3.27 1.64
N PRO A 63 -1.29 -3.17 0.49
CA PRO A 63 -2.38 -4.08 0.13
C PRO A 63 -1.89 -5.45 -0.29
N ASN A 64 -0.77 -5.52 -1.02
CA ASN A 64 -0.19 -6.79 -1.45
C ASN A 64 0.69 -7.36 -0.32
N ILE A 65 0.14 -8.20 0.54
CA ILE A 65 0.90 -8.90 1.58
C ILE A 65 0.60 -10.39 1.56
N GLU A 66 1.65 -11.20 1.54
CA GLU A 66 1.50 -12.65 1.67
C GLU A 66 1.15 -13.03 3.11
N GLU A 67 0.50 -14.18 3.28
CA GLU A 67 0.23 -14.75 4.60
C GLU A 67 1.54 -14.90 5.40
N ASP A 68 1.47 -14.70 6.72
CA ASP A 68 2.62 -14.73 7.64
C ASP A 68 3.73 -13.69 7.38
N THR A 69 3.51 -12.69 6.52
CA THR A 69 4.46 -11.60 6.30
C THR A 69 4.23 -10.45 7.27
N ARG A 70 5.31 -9.91 7.84
CA ARG A 70 5.29 -8.76 8.75
C ARG A 70 5.99 -7.57 8.13
N ILE A 71 5.49 -6.36 8.41
CA ILE A 71 6.10 -5.12 7.94
C ILE A 71 6.91 -4.50 9.06
N TYR A 72 8.13 -4.06 8.73
CA TYR A 72 9.04 -3.39 9.64
C TYR A 72 9.47 -2.03 9.07
N VAL A 73 9.64 -1.06 9.96
CA VAL A 73 10.32 0.21 9.67
C VAL A 73 11.73 0.12 10.22
N ILE A 74 12.71 0.40 9.37
CA ILE A 74 14.12 0.49 9.75
C ILE A 74 14.75 1.76 9.24
N GLY A 75 15.80 2.20 9.91
CA GLY A 75 16.43 3.48 9.63
C GLY A 75 17.78 3.64 10.30
N SER A 76 18.36 4.83 10.17
CA SER A 76 19.69 5.13 10.69
C SER A 76 19.76 5.23 12.21
N SER A 77 18.65 5.56 12.89
CA SER A 77 18.63 5.73 14.34
C SER A 77 18.79 4.42 15.10
N SER A 78 19.25 4.52 16.34
CA SER A 78 19.42 3.38 17.25
C SER A 78 18.09 2.64 17.47
N LYS A 79 17.00 3.39 17.63
CA LYS A 79 15.63 2.90 17.82
C LYS A 79 14.99 2.30 16.56
N LEU A 80 15.44 2.70 15.38
CA LEU A 80 15.03 2.12 14.10
C LEU A 80 15.98 0.99 13.63
N GLY A 81 16.83 0.50 14.52
CA GLY A 81 17.62 -0.70 14.31
C GLY A 81 18.86 -0.54 13.43
N GLN A 82 19.30 0.67 13.11
CA GLN A 82 20.50 0.94 12.31
C GLN A 82 20.56 0.09 11.03
N TRP A 83 19.48 0.10 10.25
CA TRP A 83 19.32 -0.68 9.01
C TRP A 83 19.25 -2.21 9.18
N LYS A 84 19.09 -2.71 10.42
CA LYS A 84 18.91 -4.14 10.69
C LYS A 84 17.46 -4.45 11.05
N VAL A 85 16.83 -5.34 10.26
CA VAL A 85 15.43 -5.77 10.43
C VAL A 85 15.14 -6.32 11.83
N GLN A 86 16.11 -7.03 12.43
CA GLN A 86 15.97 -7.63 13.77
C GLN A 86 15.69 -6.61 14.87
N ASN A 87 16.21 -5.39 14.70
CA ASN A 87 16.06 -4.28 15.64
C ASN A 87 15.09 -3.22 15.11
N GLY A 88 14.38 -3.52 14.03
CA GLY A 88 13.40 -2.64 13.42
C GLY A 88 12.08 -2.62 14.16
N ILE A 89 11.26 -1.61 13.85
CA ILE A 89 9.95 -1.45 14.47
C ILE A 89 8.95 -2.28 13.70
N LYS A 90 8.37 -3.29 14.37
CA LYS A 90 7.28 -4.09 13.82
C LYS A 90 6.02 -3.21 13.71
N LEU A 91 5.46 -3.10 12.52
CA LEU A 91 4.17 -2.46 12.30
C LEU A 91 3.03 -3.44 12.58
N SER A 92 1.94 -2.89 13.09
CA SER A 92 0.69 -3.60 13.39
C SER A 92 -0.34 -3.32 12.31
N HIS A 93 -1.15 -4.32 11.97
CA HIS A 93 -2.20 -4.20 10.97
C HIS A 93 -3.42 -3.48 11.55
N ALA A 94 -3.75 -2.31 11.00
CA ALA A 94 -4.84 -1.45 11.45
C ALA A 94 -6.16 -1.68 10.70
N GLY A 95 -6.17 -2.60 9.71
CA GLY A 95 -7.28 -2.80 8.78
C GLY A 95 -7.11 -2.01 7.48
N ASP A 96 -7.93 -2.31 6.47
CA ASP A 96 -7.93 -1.60 5.19
C ASP A 96 -6.57 -1.58 4.45
N SER A 97 -5.75 -2.62 4.65
CA SER A 97 -4.38 -2.68 4.14
C SER A 97 -3.44 -1.62 4.72
N ILE A 98 -3.82 -1.00 5.84
CA ILE A 98 -3.04 0.02 6.54
C ILE A 98 -2.26 -0.64 7.67
N TRP A 99 -1.01 -0.24 7.78
CA TRP A 99 -0.06 -0.66 8.80
C TRP A 99 0.45 0.55 9.54
N HIS A 100 0.54 0.44 10.87
CA HIS A 100 1.00 1.53 11.70
C HIS A 100 1.91 1.08 12.84
N GLY A 101 2.73 1.99 13.34
CA GLY A 101 3.65 1.71 14.43
C GLY A 101 4.18 3.00 15.03
N ASP A 102 4.39 2.97 16.34
CA ASP A 102 4.81 4.12 17.10
C ASP A 102 6.26 3.93 17.57
N CYS A 103 7.04 5.01 17.50
CA CYS A 103 8.39 5.08 18.04
C CYS A 103 8.60 6.37 18.80
N ILE A 104 9.28 6.30 19.94
CA ILE A 104 9.84 7.49 20.56
C ILE A 104 11.28 7.63 20.06
N LEU A 105 11.59 8.76 19.43
CA LEU A 105 12.94 9.12 18.98
C LEU A 105 13.43 10.30 19.83
N GLN A 106 14.73 10.35 20.11
CA GLN A 106 15.35 11.53 20.72
C GLN A 106 15.85 12.49 19.63
N PHE A 107 15.91 13.80 19.91
CA PHE A 107 16.50 14.75 18.96
C PHE A 107 17.96 14.43 18.61
N SER A 108 18.69 13.73 19.48
CA SER A 108 20.04 13.21 19.24
C SER A 108 20.12 12.06 18.23
N ASP A 109 19.03 11.29 18.03
CA ASP A 109 18.98 10.16 17.11
C ASP A 109 18.88 10.59 15.64
N PHE A 110 18.61 11.87 15.39
CA PHE A 110 18.58 12.44 14.07
C PHE A 110 19.98 12.95 13.69
N PRO A 111 20.50 12.63 12.50
CA PRO A 111 21.81 13.11 12.08
C PRO A 111 21.83 14.64 11.96
N LEU A 112 22.75 15.24 12.70
CA LEU A 112 23.12 16.65 12.59
C LEU A 112 23.97 16.85 11.33
N LYS A 113 23.44 17.51 10.30
CA LYS A 113 24.25 18.07 9.21
C LYS A 113 24.52 19.55 9.50
N TYR A 114 25.77 19.89 9.86
CA TYR A 114 26.33 21.26 9.87
C TYR A 114 27.34 21.41 8.70
N PRO A 115 27.75 22.63 8.23
CA PRO A 115 27.56 24.00 8.75
C PRO A 115 27.14 25.07 7.69
N PHE A 116 26.91 26.31 8.16
CA PHE A 116 26.87 27.64 7.49
C PHE A 116 25.53 28.37 7.21
N LEU A 117 25.34 29.45 8.00
CA LEU A 117 24.68 30.75 7.74
C LEU A 117 23.25 30.78 7.18
N LEU A 118 22.28 30.57 8.07
CA LEU A 118 21.05 31.35 8.32
C LEU A 118 20.08 30.40 9.05
N PHE A 119 19.51 30.86 10.15
CA PHE A 119 18.73 30.09 11.13
C PHE A 119 17.67 29.13 10.51
N SER A 120 18.06 27.89 10.20
CA SER A 120 17.18 26.71 10.15
C SER A 120 18.02 25.48 10.49
N PHE A 121 17.71 24.84 11.61
CA PHE A 121 18.31 23.55 11.98
C PHE A 121 17.48 22.44 11.33
N THR A 122 17.95 21.94 10.19
CA THR A 122 17.33 20.79 9.52
C THR A 122 17.88 19.50 10.10
N ILE A 123 17.01 18.75 10.76
CA ILE A 123 17.32 17.50 11.46
C ILE A 123 16.68 16.34 10.68
N GLY A 124 17.46 15.34 10.23
CA GLY A 124 17.05 14.45 9.13
C GLY A 124 17.12 12.94 9.37
N THR A 125 16.07 12.21 9.74
CA THR A 125 16.16 10.73 9.86
C THR A 125 15.86 10.03 8.54
N ILE A 126 16.70 9.06 8.16
CA ILE A 126 16.46 8.25 6.97
C ILE A 126 15.83 6.92 7.39
N SER A 127 14.67 6.59 6.82
CA SER A 127 13.95 5.34 7.07
C SER A 127 13.50 4.66 5.77
N TYR A 128 13.32 3.34 5.82
CA TYR A 128 12.65 2.57 4.77
C TYR A 128 11.84 1.42 5.38
N TYR A 129 10.89 0.93 4.59
CA TYR A 129 10.01 -0.17 4.98
C TYR A 129 10.53 -1.48 4.39
N CYS A 130 10.39 -2.57 5.13
CA CYS A 130 10.71 -3.91 4.63
C CYS A 130 9.66 -4.92 5.08
N LYS A 131 9.46 -5.96 4.25
CA LYS A 131 8.66 -7.12 4.59
C LYS A 131 9.58 -8.26 5.04
N TYR A 132 9.14 -8.97 6.08
CA TYR A 132 9.83 -10.14 6.60
C TYR A 132 8.88 -11.33 6.55
N GLY A 133 9.20 -12.30 5.68
CA GLY A 133 8.44 -13.54 5.51
C GLY A 133 8.99 -14.70 6.35
N LYS A 134 8.18 -15.75 6.51
CA LYS A 134 8.47 -16.95 7.33
C LYS A 134 9.74 -17.71 6.92
N ALA A 135 10.14 -17.61 5.64
CA ALA A 135 11.36 -18.22 5.10
C ALA A 135 12.63 -17.40 5.35
N GLY A 136 12.55 -16.32 6.15
CA GLY A 136 13.66 -15.38 6.35
C GLY A 136 13.92 -14.51 5.11
N VAL A 137 13.01 -14.53 4.13
CA VAL A 137 13.08 -13.69 2.94
C VAL A 137 12.72 -12.26 3.36
N ILE A 138 13.66 -11.35 3.11
CA ILE A 138 13.52 -9.92 3.35
C ILE A 138 13.31 -9.26 2.00
N SER A 139 12.16 -8.59 1.81
CA SER A 139 11.96 -7.72 0.65
C SER A 139 11.90 -6.27 1.11
N SER A 140 12.89 -5.49 0.68
CA SER A 140 12.98 -4.06 0.97
C SER A 140 12.15 -3.24 -0.01
N GLU A 141 11.65 -2.09 0.44
CA GLU A 141 11.04 -1.09 -0.44
C GLU A 141 12.01 -0.67 -1.56
N PHE A 142 11.49 -0.51 -2.78
CA PHE A 142 12.24 -0.02 -3.93
C PHE A 142 12.30 1.52 -3.94
N GLY A 143 13.44 2.05 -4.37
CA GLY A 143 13.64 3.48 -4.60
C GLY A 143 14.53 4.13 -3.55
N GLN A 144 14.50 5.47 -3.50
CA GLN A 144 15.25 6.23 -2.52
C GLN A 144 14.63 6.10 -1.14
N ASN A 145 15.49 6.11 -0.13
CA ASN A 145 15.07 6.13 1.26
C ASN A 145 14.22 7.37 1.58
N ARG A 146 13.39 7.27 2.61
CA ARG A 146 12.50 8.35 3.04
C ARG A 146 13.22 9.20 4.07
N ASP A 147 13.44 10.46 3.74
CA ASP A 147 14.08 11.45 4.60
C ASP A 147 13.02 12.22 5.38
N LEU A 148 13.05 12.12 6.70
CA LEU A 148 12.25 12.97 7.59
C LEU A 148 13.08 14.19 7.98
N LEU A 149 12.77 15.34 7.39
CA LEU A 149 13.36 16.63 7.74
C LEU A 149 12.46 17.36 8.75
N LEU A 150 13.01 17.70 9.90
CA LEU A 150 12.36 18.54 10.90
C LEU A 150 13.07 19.88 10.97
N ASP A 151 12.29 20.95 10.84
CA ASP A 151 12.74 22.29 11.23
C ASP A 151 12.58 22.43 12.74
N ALA A 152 13.70 22.44 13.45
CA ALA A 152 13.73 22.79 14.86
C ALA A 152 13.55 24.31 15.01
N SER A 153 12.32 24.79 14.83
CA SER A 153 11.91 26.10 15.36
C SER A 153 11.86 26.06 16.90
N ASN A 154 11.72 27.22 17.57
CA ASN A 154 11.75 27.36 19.03
C ASN A 154 10.80 26.42 19.83
N PHE A 155 9.90 25.71 19.15
CA PHE A 155 9.04 24.68 19.75
C PHE A 155 9.20 23.35 19.00
N PRO A 156 10.05 22.42 19.47
CA PRO A 156 10.14 21.10 18.88
C PRO A 156 8.79 20.37 18.94
N PRO A 157 8.36 19.69 17.85
CA PRO A 157 7.13 18.92 17.87
C PRO A 157 7.27 17.72 18.82
N ARG A 158 6.27 17.52 19.68
CA ARG A 158 6.18 16.33 20.56
C ARG A 158 5.59 15.10 19.88
N TYR A 159 4.89 15.32 18.76
CA TYR A 159 4.24 14.27 17.99
C TYR A 159 4.36 14.56 16.49
N ILE A 160 4.82 13.57 15.74
CA ILE A 160 4.97 13.58 14.28
C ILE A 160 4.20 12.39 13.73
N SER A 161 3.33 12.64 12.75
CA SER A 161 2.64 11.58 12.03
C SER A 161 3.18 11.50 10.60
N LEU A 162 3.78 10.37 10.25
CA LEU A 162 4.30 10.08 8.92
C LEU A 162 3.29 9.20 8.18
N SER A 163 2.69 9.75 7.13
CA SER A 163 1.77 9.00 6.25
C SER A 163 2.42 8.82 4.89
N ASP A 164 3.03 7.67 4.69
CA ASP A 164 3.97 7.42 3.58
C ASP A 164 3.34 6.89 2.29
N GLY A 165 2.00 6.86 2.24
CA GLY A 165 1.26 6.37 1.08
C GLY A 165 1.40 4.86 0.93
N MET A 166 1.68 4.38 -0.28
CA MET A 166 1.85 2.96 -0.57
C MET A 166 3.32 2.53 -0.45
N LEU A 167 3.53 1.32 0.08
CA LEU A 167 4.82 0.65 0.00
C LEU A 167 5.23 0.49 -1.46
N ARG A 168 6.40 1.00 -1.84
CA ARG A 168 6.96 0.82 -3.20
C ARG A 168 7.53 -0.59 -3.34
N ASP A 169 6.66 -1.55 -3.61
CA ASP A 169 7.05 -2.92 -3.93
C ASP A 169 7.22 -3.11 -5.45
N LEU A 170 7.61 -4.31 -5.88
CA LEU A 170 7.53 -4.69 -7.28
C LEU A 170 6.12 -4.40 -7.82
N PRO A 171 6.02 -3.79 -9.01
CA PRO A 171 4.72 -3.52 -9.61
C PRO A 171 3.99 -4.84 -9.82
N TRP A 172 2.74 -4.91 -9.36
CA TRP A 172 1.89 -6.07 -9.55
C TRP A 172 1.73 -6.37 -11.05
N ARG A 173 1.80 -7.66 -11.40
CA ARG A 173 1.58 -8.14 -12.76
C ARG A 173 0.44 -9.14 -12.73
N GLY A 174 -0.53 -8.94 -13.62
CA GLY A 174 -1.61 -9.89 -13.84
C GLY A 174 -1.82 -10.13 -15.33
N SER A 175 -2.50 -11.23 -15.63
CA SER A 175 -2.97 -11.56 -16.97
C SER A 175 -4.49 -11.43 -17.01
N GLY A 176 -5.04 -11.13 -18.19
CA GLY A 176 -6.46 -11.06 -18.41
C GLY A 176 -6.84 -11.50 -19.80
N VAL A 177 -8.13 -11.73 -20.01
CA VAL A 177 -8.70 -12.12 -21.29
C VAL A 177 -9.76 -11.11 -21.72
N ALA A 178 -9.77 -10.77 -23.00
CA ALA A 178 -10.86 -10.02 -23.62
C ALA A 178 -11.65 -10.97 -24.53
N ILE A 179 -12.95 -11.13 -24.27
CA ILE A 179 -13.77 -12.12 -24.98
C ILE A 179 -15.12 -11.52 -25.43
N PRO A 180 -15.55 -11.77 -26.68
CA PRO A 180 -16.92 -11.50 -27.12
C PRO A 180 -17.92 -12.43 -26.43
N MET A 181 -19.02 -11.89 -25.91
CA MET A 181 -20.09 -12.73 -25.35
C MET A 181 -20.59 -13.77 -26.36
N PHE A 182 -20.82 -13.40 -27.62
CA PHE A 182 -21.30 -14.32 -28.66
C PHE A 182 -20.35 -15.50 -28.99
N SER A 183 -19.10 -15.42 -28.51
CA SER A 183 -18.09 -16.47 -28.73
C SER A 183 -18.02 -17.48 -27.60
N VAL A 184 -18.59 -17.16 -26.44
CA VAL A 184 -18.72 -18.09 -25.32
C VAL A 184 -19.77 -19.14 -25.70
N ARG A 185 -19.46 -20.41 -25.45
CA ARG A 185 -20.33 -21.55 -25.72
C ARG A 185 -20.27 -22.52 -24.56
N SER A 186 -21.41 -23.13 -24.24
CA SER A 186 -21.50 -24.27 -23.34
C SER A 186 -22.38 -25.35 -23.97
N ASP A 187 -22.38 -26.55 -23.39
CA ASP A 187 -23.23 -27.64 -23.88
C ASP A 187 -24.73 -27.38 -23.65
N ASP A 188 -25.05 -26.46 -22.73
CA ASP A 188 -26.42 -26.10 -22.34
C ASP A 188 -26.92 -24.81 -23.04
N ASP A 189 -26.09 -24.15 -23.87
CA ASP A 189 -26.44 -22.89 -24.53
C ASP A 189 -27.14 -23.06 -25.89
N LEU A 190 -27.82 -22.01 -26.35
CA LEU A 190 -28.40 -21.97 -27.70
C LEU A 190 -27.40 -21.57 -28.80
N GLY A 191 -26.10 -21.55 -28.50
CA GLY A 191 -25.06 -21.18 -29.43
C GLY A 191 -25.04 -19.70 -29.82
N VAL A 192 -25.48 -18.81 -28.94
CA VAL A 192 -25.50 -17.34 -29.19
C VAL A 192 -24.70 -16.54 -28.15
N GLY A 193 -24.09 -17.21 -27.16
CA GLY A 193 -23.35 -16.58 -26.08
C GLY A 193 -24.27 -16.05 -24.99
N GLU A 194 -24.62 -16.91 -24.04
CA GLU A 194 -25.53 -16.57 -22.94
C GLU A 194 -24.77 -16.06 -21.70
N PHE A 195 -25.40 -15.17 -20.92
CA PHE A 195 -24.78 -14.64 -19.70
C PHE A 195 -24.57 -15.69 -18.61
N LEU A 196 -25.32 -16.79 -18.65
CA LEU A 196 -25.15 -17.88 -17.68
C LEU A 196 -23.79 -18.59 -17.86
N ASP A 197 -23.28 -18.63 -19.09
CA ASP A 197 -21.97 -19.23 -19.40
C ASP A 197 -20.79 -18.41 -18.87
N LEU A 198 -21.04 -17.16 -18.44
CA LEU A 198 -20.01 -16.37 -17.76
C LEU A 198 -19.49 -17.03 -16.49
N LYS A 199 -20.31 -17.85 -15.82
CA LYS A 199 -19.85 -18.60 -14.64
C LYS A 199 -18.74 -19.57 -15.02
N LEU A 200 -18.96 -20.34 -16.09
CA LEU A 200 -17.97 -21.29 -16.62
C LEU A 200 -16.71 -20.57 -17.11
N LEU A 201 -16.88 -19.42 -17.77
CA LEU A 201 -15.75 -18.57 -18.18
C LEU A 201 -14.93 -18.07 -16.99
N VAL A 202 -15.60 -17.66 -15.90
CA VAL A 202 -14.92 -17.18 -14.68
C VAL A 202 -14.21 -18.34 -13.98
N ASP A 203 -14.84 -19.52 -13.88
CA ASP A 203 -14.22 -20.70 -13.30
C ASP A 203 -12.95 -21.06 -14.09
N TRP A 204 -13.03 -21.11 -15.42
CA TRP A 204 -11.88 -21.30 -16.30
C TRP A 204 -10.80 -20.21 -16.14
N ALA A 205 -11.20 -18.94 -16.01
CA ALA A 205 -10.27 -17.83 -15.83
C ALA A 205 -9.51 -17.95 -14.50
N VAL A 206 -10.19 -18.34 -13.42
CA VAL A 206 -9.59 -18.59 -12.10
C VAL A 206 -8.61 -19.76 -12.17
N GLU A 207 -8.99 -20.88 -12.78
CA GLU A 207 -8.12 -22.05 -12.98
C GLU A 207 -6.88 -21.71 -13.83
N SER A 208 -7.04 -20.83 -14.81
CA SER A 208 -5.96 -20.37 -15.70
C SER A 208 -5.07 -19.28 -15.09
N GLY A 209 -5.37 -18.82 -13.86
CA GLY A 209 -4.61 -17.75 -13.20
C GLY A 209 -4.83 -16.35 -13.81
N LEU A 210 -5.94 -16.14 -14.51
CA LEU A 210 -6.34 -14.84 -15.03
C LEU A 210 -6.98 -14.01 -13.90
N HIS A 211 -6.67 -12.70 -13.89
CA HIS A 211 -7.10 -11.76 -12.86
C HIS A 211 -8.13 -10.76 -13.37
N LEU A 212 -8.36 -10.72 -14.69
CA LEU A 212 -9.27 -9.79 -15.34
C LEU A 212 -9.97 -10.48 -16.51
N VAL A 213 -11.30 -10.40 -16.54
CA VAL A 213 -12.12 -10.76 -17.69
C VAL A 213 -12.74 -9.47 -18.22
N GLN A 214 -12.39 -9.10 -19.44
CA GLN A 214 -13.02 -8.00 -20.17
C GLN A 214 -14.03 -8.58 -21.15
N LEU A 215 -15.31 -8.28 -20.91
CA LEU A 215 -16.33 -8.53 -21.90
C LEU A 215 -16.24 -7.45 -22.97
N LEU A 216 -16.06 -7.89 -24.21
CA LEU A 216 -16.16 -7.03 -25.37
C LEU A 216 -17.62 -6.56 -25.54
N PRO A 217 -17.87 -5.44 -26.26
CA PRO A 217 -19.12 -4.69 -26.22
C PRO A 217 -20.38 -5.55 -26.14
N VAL A 218 -21.12 -5.31 -25.05
CA VAL A 218 -22.42 -5.93 -24.73
C VAL A 218 -23.55 -4.89 -24.82
N ASN A 219 -23.24 -3.69 -25.33
CA ASN A 219 -24.22 -2.63 -25.46
C ASN A 219 -25.31 -3.04 -26.47
N ASP A 220 -26.52 -2.53 -26.26
CA ASP A 220 -27.59 -2.64 -27.24
C ASP A 220 -27.14 -1.98 -28.56
N THR A 221 -27.30 -2.71 -29.65
CA THR A 221 -26.88 -2.30 -30.98
C THR A 221 -28.05 -1.84 -31.85
N SER A 222 -29.28 -1.79 -31.29
CA SER A 222 -30.53 -1.45 -31.98
C SER A 222 -30.66 0.04 -32.34
N VAL A 223 -29.76 0.54 -33.18
CA VAL A 223 -29.71 1.97 -33.56
C VAL A 223 -30.60 2.27 -34.78
N HIS A 224 -30.66 1.37 -35.76
CA HIS A 224 -31.32 1.60 -37.04
C HIS A 224 -32.43 0.59 -37.37
N GLY A 225 -32.57 -0.48 -36.59
CA GLY A 225 -33.53 -1.56 -36.82
C GLY A 225 -33.17 -2.43 -38.03
N MET A 226 -31.87 -2.55 -38.34
CA MET A 226 -31.40 -3.14 -39.59
C MET A 226 -30.46 -4.33 -39.33
N TRP A 227 -30.26 -5.22 -40.31
CA TRP A 227 -29.47 -6.44 -40.12
C TRP A 227 -28.03 -6.17 -39.66
N TRP A 228 -27.45 -5.03 -40.06
CA TRP A 228 -26.10 -4.64 -39.69
C TRP A 228 -25.97 -4.15 -38.24
N ASP A 229 -27.09 -3.89 -37.57
CA ASP A 229 -27.13 -3.65 -36.13
C ASP A 229 -26.74 -4.91 -35.35
N SER A 230 -26.64 -6.08 -35.98
CA SER A 230 -26.20 -7.31 -35.30
C SER A 230 -24.70 -7.34 -34.97
N TYR A 231 -23.91 -6.34 -35.38
CA TYR A 231 -22.46 -6.32 -35.19
C TYR A 231 -22.01 -5.28 -34.14
N PRO A 232 -21.58 -5.71 -32.94
CA PRO A 232 -21.37 -4.82 -31.78
C PRO A 232 -20.06 -4.01 -31.81
N TYR A 233 -19.27 -4.11 -32.89
CA TYR A 233 -17.97 -3.43 -33.02
C TYR A 233 -17.92 -2.35 -34.09
N ARG A 234 -19.07 -1.83 -34.50
CA ARG A 234 -19.13 -0.68 -35.42
C ARG A 234 -19.08 0.64 -34.68
#